data_AF-A0A8T9SF77-F1
#
_entry.id   AF-A0A8T9SF77-F1
#
_cell.length_a   1.000
_cell.length_b   1.000
_cell.length_c   1.000
_cell.angle_alpha   90.00
_cell.angle_beta   90.00
_cell.angle_gamma   90.00
#
_symmetry.space_group_name_H-M   'P 1'
#
loop_
_entity.id
_entity.type
_entity.pdbx_description
1 polymer ?
#
loop_
_entity_poly.entity_id
_entity_poly.type
_entity_poly.pdbx_seq_one_letter_code
_entity_poly.pdbx_strand_id
1 'polypeptide(L)'
;MPAKKAITLNAEPPALPSDLFIGCSLDFEQVEARLFTVALGQLTNNSQRLAFQLSFGDVLPDGNVDDQFNRLDKAQKRLMQPLKYEGLRLGKRFSHRIPLFTEMNIDQDTGLVTGVFNDYLREQLLDLAAGYAPAQLESLFLRR
;
A
#
# COMPACT_ATOMS: atom_id res chain seq x y z
N MET A 1 26.08 -33.17 -22.98
CA MET A 1 24.94 -32.28 -22.69
C MET A 1 24.40 -32.62 -21.30
N PRO A 2 24.54 -31.77 -20.28
CA PRO A 2 23.90 -32.02 -19.00
C PRO A 2 22.53 -31.34 -18.92
N ALA A 3 21.57 -32.10 -18.39
CA ALA A 3 20.16 -31.76 -18.27
C ALA A 3 19.92 -30.50 -17.43
N LYS A 4 19.05 -29.62 -17.93
CA LYS A 4 18.47 -28.49 -17.18
C LYS A 4 17.63 -29.06 -16.04
N LYS A 5 18.08 -28.86 -14.79
CA LYS A 5 17.22 -29.01 -13.61
C LYS A 5 16.09 -27.98 -13.71
N ALA A 6 14.87 -28.46 -13.92
CA ALA A 6 13.68 -27.68 -13.64
C ALA A 6 13.63 -27.46 -12.11
N ILE A 7 13.85 -26.22 -11.68
CA ILE A 7 13.61 -25.81 -10.29
C ILE A 7 12.17 -25.32 -10.26
N THR A 8 11.25 -26.24 -9.98
CA THR A 8 9.85 -25.87 -9.74
C THR A 8 9.69 -25.43 -8.29
N LEU A 9 9.26 -24.17 -8.17
CA LEU A 9 8.56 -23.49 -7.09
C LEU A 9 8.16 -24.31 -5.85
N ASN A 10 8.57 -23.80 -4.68
CA ASN A 10 7.76 -23.67 -3.45
C ASN A 10 8.57 -22.87 -2.42
N ALA A 11 9.03 -21.67 -2.80
CA ALA A 11 9.48 -20.74 -1.78
C ALA A 11 8.21 -20.13 -1.19
N GLU A 12 7.79 -20.61 -0.01
CA GLU A 12 6.85 -19.86 0.81
C GLU A 12 7.33 -18.41 0.85
N PRO A 13 6.45 -17.44 0.54
CA PRO A 13 6.84 -16.06 0.60
C PRO A 13 7.39 -15.77 2.00
N PRO A 14 8.50 -15.04 2.11
CA PRO A 14 9.14 -14.79 3.39
C PRO A 14 8.13 -14.13 4.34
N ALA A 15 8.05 -14.63 5.58
CA ALA A 15 7.22 -14.04 6.62
C ALA A 15 7.51 -12.53 6.71
N LEU A 16 6.45 -11.73 6.68
CA LEU A 16 6.57 -10.28 6.75
C LEU A 16 6.95 -9.86 8.16
N PRO A 17 7.86 -8.89 8.33
CA PRO A 17 8.13 -8.32 9.63
C PRO A 17 6.88 -7.62 10.16
N SER A 18 6.55 -7.83 11.44
CA SER A 18 5.39 -7.20 12.10
C SER A 18 5.48 -5.66 12.10
N ASP A 19 6.69 -5.12 12.06
CA ASP A 19 7.01 -3.71 12.01
C ASP A 19 7.30 -3.20 10.58
N LEU A 20 6.88 -3.93 9.53
CA LEU A 20 7.18 -3.60 8.12
C LEU A 20 6.98 -2.11 7.80
N PHE A 21 5.82 -1.55 8.14
CA PHE A 21 5.46 -0.16 7.84
C PHE A 21 6.10 0.87 8.77
N ILE A 22 6.63 0.43 9.92
CA ILE A 22 7.35 1.28 10.88
C ILE A 22 8.83 1.33 10.51
N GLY A 23 9.40 0.20 10.06
CA GLY A 23 10.79 0.06 9.66
C GLY A 23 11.07 0.48 8.21
N CYS A 24 10.07 0.44 7.32
CA CYS A 24 10.17 0.99 5.97
C CYS A 24 9.82 2.48 5.98
N SER A 25 10.78 3.34 5.63
CA SER A 25 10.48 4.72 5.26
C SER A 25 9.70 4.69 3.94
N LEU A 26 8.37 4.81 4.02
CA LEU A 26 7.50 4.84 2.84
C LEU A 26 7.73 6.12 2.01
N ASP A 27 8.23 7.19 2.66
CA ASP A 27 8.58 8.48 2.05
C ASP A 27 7.49 9.02 1.11
N PHE A 28 6.24 8.94 1.56
CA PHE A 28 5.08 9.38 0.80
C PHE A 28 5.01 10.90 0.74
N GLU A 29 4.56 11.41 -0.41
CA GLU A 29 4.06 12.78 -0.51
C GLU A 29 2.71 12.92 0.22
N GLN A 30 2.30 14.16 0.52
CA GLN A 30 1.09 14.43 1.30
C GLN A 30 -0.17 13.76 0.74
N VAL A 31 -0.36 13.79 -0.59
CA VAL A 31 -1.51 13.16 -1.25
C VAL A 31 -1.45 11.63 -1.16
N GLU A 32 -0.26 11.05 -1.30
CA GLU A 32 -0.03 9.60 -1.19
C GLU A 32 -0.32 9.11 0.25
N ALA A 33 0.20 9.81 1.25
CA ALA A 33 0.01 9.50 2.66
C ALA A 33 -1.46 9.61 3.06
N ARG A 34 -2.15 10.67 2.61
CA ARG A 34 -3.58 10.87 2.84
C ARG A 34 -4.41 9.77 2.18
N LEU A 35 -4.16 9.51 0.89
CA LEU A 35 -4.87 8.47 0.13
C LEU A 35 -4.72 7.09 0.77
N PHE A 36 -3.49 6.71 1.13
CA PHE A 36 -3.20 5.45 1.81
C PHE A 36 -3.93 5.36 3.16
N THR A 37 -3.88 6.41 3.97
CA THR A 37 -4.47 6.42 5.31
C THR A 37 -6.00 6.35 5.27
N VAL A 38 -6.64 7.12 4.39
CA VAL A 38 -8.10 7.09 4.25
C VAL A 38 -8.56 5.74 3.69
N ALA A 39 -7.82 5.17 2.72
CA ALA A 39 -8.10 3.83 2.22
C ALA A 39 -7.94 2.76 3.32
N LEU A 40 -6.94 2.89 4.18
CA LEU A 40 -6.74 2.00 5.33
C LEU A 40 -7.90 2.10 6.32
N GLY A 41 -8.43 3.30 6.56
CA GLY A 41 -9.58 3.53 7.43
C GLY A 41 -10.90 2.91 6.93
N GLN A 42 -10.99 2.56 5.65
CA GLN A 42 -12.13 1.83 5.07
C GLN A 42 -12.02 0.31 5.25
N LEU A 43 -10.88 -0.20 5.71
CA LEU A 43 -10.72 -1.63 5.94
C LEU A 43 -11.58 -2.06 7.13
N THR A 44 -12.41 -3.07 6.89
CA THR A 44 -13.14 -3.76 7.97
C THR A 44 -12.57 -5.16 8.14
N ASN A 45 -12.50 -5.64 9.39
CA ASN A 45 -11.99 -6.98 9.72
C ASN A 45 -12.74 -8.12 9.02
N ASN A 46 -13.96 -7.86 8.51
CA ASN A 46 -14.83 -8.86 7.89
C ASN A 46 -14.81 -8.83 6.36
N SER A 47 -14.07 -7.89 5.74
CA SER A 47 -14.02 -7.79 4.28
C SER A 47 -13.20 -8.94 3.70
N GLN A 48 -13.83 -9.79 2.88
CA GLN A 48 -13.16 -10.88 2.16
C GLN A 48 -12.04 -10.35 1.27
N ARG A 49 -12.27 -9.19 0.65
CA ARG A 49 -11.26 -8.44 -0.11
C ARG A 49 -10.90 -7.18 0.66
N LEU A 50 -9.61 -6.85 0.75
CA LEU A 50 -9.14 -5.56 1.26
C LEU A 50 -9.36 -4.45 0.22
N ALA A 51 -10.60 -4.33 -0.24
CA ALA A 51 -11.01 -3.35 -1.23
C ALA A 51 -11.45 -2.05 -0.53
N PHE A 52 -11.25 -0.93 -1.20
CA PHE A 52 -11.73 0.38 -0.78
C PHE A 52 -12.34 1.13 -1.96
N GLN A 53 -13.22 2.06 -1.62
CA GLN A 53 -13.79 3.03 -2.55
C GLN A 53 -13.88 4.37 -1.81
N LEU A 54 -13.29 5.40 -2.40
CA LEU A 54 -13.20 6.76 -1.87
C LEU A 54 -13.69 7.74 -2.93
N SER A 55 -14.20 8.89 -2.52
CA SER A 55 -14.37 10.04 -3.39
C SER A 55 -13.08 10.87 -3.43
N PHE A 56 -12.93 11.71 -4.46
CA PHE A 56 -11.81 12.66 -4.51
C PHE A 56 -11.80 13.57 -3.28
N GLY A 57 -12.98 14.01 -2.82
CA GLY A 57 -13.14 14.89 -1.67
C GLY A 57 -12.67 14.29 -0.34
N ASP A 58 -12.69 12.96 -0.20
CA ASP A 58 -12.18 12.29 1.01
C ASP A 58 -10.66 12.46 1.16
N VAL A 59 -9.96 12.59 0.03
CA VAL A 59 -8.49 12.69 -0.06
C VAL A 59 -8.04 14.13 -0.25
N LEU A 60 -8.72 14.87 -1.12
CA LEU A 60 -8.46 16.24 -1.50
C LEU A 60 -9.76 17.04 -1.41
N PRO A 61 -10.12 17.59 -0.23
CA PRO A 61 -11.39 18.30 -0.05
C PRO A 61 -11.45 19.61 -0.86
N ASP A 62 -10.29 20.18 -1.18
CA ASP A 62 -10.16 21.45 -1.90
C ASP A 62 -9.66 21.22 -3.33
N GLY A 63 -10.21 21.97 -4.28
CA GLY A 63 -9.80 21.95 -5.69
C GLY A 63 -10.95 21.70 -6.66
N ASN A 64 -10.71 21.91 -7.95
CA ASN A 64 -11.60 21.41 -9.00
C ASN A 64 -11.26 19.96 -9.34
N VAL A 65 -12.20 19.27 -10.00
CA VAL A 65 -12.08 17.83 -10.29
C VAL A 65 -10.83 17.52 -11.13
N ASP A 66 -10.47 18.39 -12.08
CA ASP A 66 -9.30 18.18 -12.95
C ASP A 66 -7.97 18.26 -12.19
N ASP A 67 -7.82 19.22 -11.26
CA ASP A 67 -6.63 19.31 -10.40
C ASP A 67 -6.56 18.13 -9.43
N GLN A 68 -7.68 17.76 -8.82
CA GLN A 68 -7.77 16.60 -7.95
C GLN A 68 -7.39 15.32 -8.69
N PHE A 69 -7.92 15.11 -9.90
CA PHE A 69 -7.58 13.98 -10.76
C PHE A 69 -6.07 13.91 -11.02
N ASN A 70 -5.46 15.00 -11.48
CA ASN A 70 -4.03 15.01 -11.81
C ASN A 70 -3.15 14.68 -10.59
N ARG A 71 -3.52 15.19 -9.41
CA ARG A 71 -2.80 14.93 -8.15
C ARG A 71 -2.98 13.49 -7.69
N LEU A 72 -4.19 12.93 -7.83
CA LEU A 72 -4.51 11.55 -7.47
C LEU A 72 -3.90 10.53 -8.44
N ASP A 73 -3.90 10.80 -9.75
CA ASP A 73 -3.24 9.97 -10.76
C ASP A 73 -1.72 9.90 -10.52
N LYS A 74 -1.09 11.03 -10.17
CA LYS A 74 0.32 11.05 -9.75
C LYS A 74 0.55 10.19 -8.50
N ALA A 75 -0.30 10.34 -7.48
CA ALA A 75 -0.20 9.58 -6.24
C ALA A 75 -0.41 8.07 -6.47
N GLN A 76 -1.40 7.68 -7.28
CA GLN A 76 -1.66 6.29 -7.68
C GLN A 76 -0.41 5.67 -8.31
N LYS A 77 0.21 6.32 -9.29
CA LYS A 77 1.41 5.79 -9.98
C LYS A 77 2.54 5.48 -9.02
N ARG A 78 2.69 6.28 -7.96
CA ARG A 78 3.71 6.09 -6.93
C ARG A 78 3.32 5.02 -5.91
N LEU A 79 2.07 5.01 -5.46
CA LEU A 79 1.54 3.99 -4.54
C LEU A 79 1.50 2.58 -5.16
N MET A 80 1.35 2.49 -6.48
CA MET A 80 1.44 1.23 -7.23
C MET A 80 2.88 0.70 -7.37
N GLN A 81 3.90 1.48 -6.98
CA GLN A 81 5.27 0.97 -6.93
C GLN A 81 5.44 0.03 -5.74
N PRO A 82 6.17 -1.08 -5.91
CA PRO A 82 6.37 -2.03 -4.82
C PRO A 82 7.29 -1.47 -3.75
N LEU A 83 6.90 -1.70 -2.50
CA LEU A 83 7.73 -1.39 -1.34
C LEU A 83 8.93 -2.30 -1.30
N LYS A 84 10.10 -1.69 -1.18
CA LYS A 84 11.33 -2.42 -0.90
C LYS A 84 11.47 -2.55 0.62
N TYR A 85 11.64 -3.79 1.08
CA TYR A 85 11.99 -4.06 2.47
C TYR A 85 13.21 -4.98 2.55
N GLU A 86 13.89 -4.90 3.67
CA GLU A 86 15.05 -5.73 3.98
C GLU A 86 14.74 -6.54 5.23
N GLY A 87 15.25 -7.76 5.28
CA GLY A 87 15.06 -8.64 6.41
C GLY A 87 16.26 -9.57 6.63
N LEU A 88 16.23 -10.29 7.73
CA LEU A 88 17.22 -11.32 8.06
C LEU A 88 16.54 -12.68 8.05
N ARG A 89 17.00 -13.58 7.16
CA ARG A 89 16.56 -14.99 7.13
C ARG A 89 17.78 -15.88 7.25
N LEU A 90 17.79 -16.75 8.27
CA LEU A 90 18.89 -17.70 8.53
C LEU A 90 20.27 -16.99 8.59
N GLY A 91 20.32 -15.81 9.23
CA GLY A 91 21.55 -15.01 9.35
C GLY A 91 21.99 -14.28 8.07
N LYS A 92 21.24 -14.39 6.97
CA LYS A 92 21.52 -13.68 5.70
C LYS A 92 20.54 -12.54 5.52
N ARG A 93 21.08 -11.36 5.14
CA ARG A 93 20.27 -10.23 4.69
C ARG A 93 19.62 -10.59 3.36
N PHE A 94 18.35 -10.28 3.23
CA PHE A 94 17.62 -10.33 1.97
C PHE A 94 16.94 -8.99 1.71
N SER A 95 16.69 -8.69 0.44
CA SER A 95 15.85 -7.58 0.03
C SER A 95 14.73 -8.11 -0.85
N HIS A 96 13.50 -7.77 -0.53
CA HIS A 96 12.32 -8.11 -1.30
C HIS A 96 11.52 -6.87 -1.66
N ARG A 97 10.67 -7.04 -2.68
CA ARG A 97 9.75 -6.02 -3.16
C ARG A 97 8.35 -6.58 -3.07
N ILE A 98 7.44 -5.81 -2.51
CA ILE A 98 6.03 -6.20 -2.35
C ILE A 98 5.12 -5.03 -2.76
N PRO A 99 4.17 -5.23 -3.68
CA PRO A 99 3.19 -4.20 -3.99
C PRO A 99 2.25 -3.98 -2.81
N LEU A 100 1.96 -2.72 -2.50
CA LEU A 100 0.94 -2.32 -1.51
C LEU A 100 -0.47 -2.66 -1.98
N PHE A 101 -0.72 -2.39 -3.25
CA PHE A 101 -1.99 -2.57 -3.91
C PHE A 101 -1.82 -3.57 -5.06
N THR A 102 -2.79 -4.47 -5.22
CA THR A 102 -2.87 -5.31 -6.42
C THR A 102 -3.53 -4.55 -7.55
N GLU A 103 -4.49 -3.68 -7.22
CA GLU A 103 -5.28 -2.90 -8.16
C GLU A 103 -5.56 -1.52 -7.57
N MET A 104 -5.53 -0.50 -8.42
CA MET A 104 -5.97 0.85 -8.08
C MET A 104 -6.44 1.56 -9.34
N ASN A 105 -7.56 2.28 -9.26
CA ASN A 105 -8.15 3.02 -10.36
C ASN A 105 -8.63 4.40 -9.88
N ILE A 106 -8.40 5.42 -10.71
CA ILE A 106 -8.84 6.80 -10.51
C ILE A 106 -9.74 7.15 -11.67
N ASP A 107 -11.01 7.41 -11.39
CA ASP A 107 -12.03 7.68 -12.40
C ASP A 107 -12.42 9.16 -12.31
N GLN A 108 -12.05 9.94 -13.33
CA GLN A 108 -12.30 11.38 -13.39
C GLN A 108 -13.79 11.71 -13.54
N ASP A 109 -14.53 10.90 -14.30
CA ASP A 109 -15.94 11.15 -14.62
C ASP A 109 -16.83 10.95 -13.39
N THR A 110 -16.49 9.95 -12.57
CA THR A 110 -17.22 9.63 -11.34
C THR A 110 -16.63 10.29 -10.09
N GLY A 111 -15.40 10.81 -10.17
CA GLY A 111 -14.68 11.37 -9.03
C GLY A 111 -14.35 10.33 -7.95
N LEU A 112 -14.17 9.07 -8.35
CA LEU A 112 -13.93 7.95 -7.45
C LEU A 112 -12.50 7.42 -7.55
N VAL A 113 -11.99 7.00 -6.40
CA VAL A 113 -10.74 6.27 -6.24
C VAL A 113 -11.09 4.89 -5.68
N THR A 114 -10.76 3.85 -6.42
CA THR A 114 -11.00 2.46 -6.01
C THR A 114 -9.69 1.70 -5.99
N GLY A 115 -9.61 0.66 -5.17
CA GLY A 115 -8.45 -0.21 -5.18
C GLY A 115 -8.58 -1.39 -4.24
N VAL A 116 -7.58 -2.25 -4.29
CA VAL A 116 -7.48 -3.47 -3.51
C VAL A 116 -6.07 -3.55 -2.95
N PHE A 117 -5.94 -3.56 -1.63
CA PHE A 117 -4.68 -3.82 -0.97
C PHE A 117 -4.23 -5.26 -1.23
N ASN A 118 -2.92 -5.47 -1.23
CA ASN A 118 -2.36 -6.80 -1.33
C ASN A 118 -2.71 -7.63 -0.10
N ASP A 119 -3.45 -8.71 -0.30
CA ASP A 119 -3.89 -9.62 0.78
C ASP A 119 -2.71 -10.21 1.58
N TYR A 120 -1.51 -10.29 1.00
CA TYR A 120 -0.33 -10.75 1.73
C TYR A 120 0.06 -9.79 2.87
N LEU A 121 -0.33 -8.51 2.80
CA LEU A 121 -0.09 -7.49 3.82
C LEU A 121 -1.24 -7.40 4.85
N ARG A 122 -2.26 -8.27 4.78
CA ARG A 122 -3.51 -8.13 5.54
C ARG A 122 -3.30 -7.90 7.02
N GLU A 123 -2.54 -8.79 7.67
CA GLU A 123 -2.32 -8.71 9.12
C GLU A 123 -1.65 -7.38 9.48
N GLN A 124 -0.60 -6.98 8.76
CA GLN A 124 0.10 -5.73 8.99
C GLN A 124 -0.78 -4.50 8.75
N LEU A 125 -1.64 -4.53 7.73
CA LEU A 125 -2.57 -3.43 7.42
C LEU A 125 -3.67 -3.29 8.48
N LEU A 126 -4.24 -4.42 8.94
CA LEU A 126 -5.27 -4.41 9.98
C LEU A 126 -4.70 -3.99 11.34
N ASP A 127 -3.52 -4.48 11.70
CA ASP A 127 -2.81 -4.08 12.92
C ASP A 127 -2.48 -2.59 12.90
N LEU A 128 -2.03 -2.07 11.75
CA LEU A 128 -1.75 -0.66 11.55
C LEU A 128 -3.02 0.20 11.69
N ALA A 129 -4.14 -0.25 11.09
CA ALA A 129 -5.43 0.43 11.18
C ALA A 129 -6.00 0.44 12.60
N ALA A 130 -5.79 -0.64 13.37
CA ALA A 130 -6.26 -0.78 14.74
C ALA A 130 -5.36 -0.05 15.75
N GLY A 131 -4.05 0.04 15.47
CA GLY A 131 -3.04 0.55 16.41
C GLY A 131 -2.86 2.07 16.41
N TYR A 132 -3.27 2.76 15.34
CA TYR A 132 -2.96 4.18 15.16
C TYR A 132 -4.18 5.00 14.71
N ALA A 133 -4.24 6.25 15.18
CA ALA A 133 -5.21 7.21 14.64
C ALA A 133 -4.81 7.66 13.23
N PRO A 134 -5.75 8.00 12.33
CA PRO A 134 -5.45 8.44 10.96
C PRO A 134 -4.40 9.56 10.87
N ALA A 135 -4.50 10.60 11.71
CA ALA A 135 -3.52 11.69 11.72
C ALA A 135 -2.09 11.25 12.10
N GLN A 136 -1.97 10.21 12.94
CA GLN A 136 -0.68 9.63 13.30
C GLN A 136 -0.09 8.82 12.15
N LEU A 137 -0.92 8.08 11.41
CA LEU A 137 -0.52 7.33 10.22
C LEU A 137 -0.02 8.25 9.10
N GLU A 138 -0.76 9.32 8.80
CA GLU A 138 -0.30 10.30 7.81
C GLU A 138 1.09 10.84 8.19
N SER A 139 1.26 11.25 9.45
CA SER A 139 2.54 11.78 9.95
C SER A 139 3.67 10.74 9.96
N LEU A 140 3.35 9.45 10.11
CA LEU A 140 4.32 8.36 10.09
C LEU A 140 4.87 8.12 8.68
N PHE A 141 4.03 8.25 7.66
CA PHE A 141 4.38 7.92 6.27
C PHE A 141 4.88 9.11 5.45
N LEU A 142 4.62 10.34 5.90
CA LEU A 142 5.15 11.54 5.26
C LEU A 142 6.68 11.49 5.22
N ARG A 143 7.20 11.78 4.02
CA ARG A 143 8.63 12.01 3.83
C ARG A 143 9.11 13.14 4.75
N ARG A 144 10.08 12.83 5.61
CA ARG A 144 10.73 13.80 6.50
C ARG A 144 11.88 14.53 5.80
#